data_AF-A0A3B9T2T6-F1
#
_entry.id   AF-A0A3B9T2T6-F1
#
_cell.length_a   1.000
_cell.length_b   1.000
_cell.length_c   1.000
_cell.angle_alpha   90.00
_cell.angle_beta   90.00
_cell.angle_gamma   90.00
#
_symmetry.space_group_name_H-M   'P 1'
#
loop_
_entity.id
_entity.type
_entity.pdbx_description
1 polymer ?
#
loop_
_entity_poly.entity_id
_entity_poly.type
_entity_poly.pdbx_seq_one_letter_code
_entity_poly.pdbx_strand_id
1 'polypeptide(L)'
;MKTTTAIRRSVIYRNLYPELKAIFGAEEAGCIWRYAEHIHQHLHAKYDAADPYDCGRYVFPAAAIYLALKKRHPDYDALGLLRSFGTKTGERMRKLIHAATSLPFVPCLIRRNLSRIMHHASSAELGYTRRIVYDTNDRAEVDILSCPLYDLAKKIGVPEACRT
;
A
#
# COMPACT_ATOMS: atom_id res chain seq x y z
N MET A 1 2.15 13.90 17.07
CA MET A 1 1.42 12.62 17.13
C MET A 1 0.67 12.49 15.80
N LYS A 2 0.96 11.46 14.99
CA LYS A 2 0.24 11.24 13.73
C LYS A 2 -1.21 10.86 14.07
N THR A 3 -2.19 11.40 13.37
CA THR A 3 -3.60 11.07 13.64
C THR A 3 -3.90 9.68 13.08
N THR A 4 -4.11 8.70 13.95
CA THR A 4 -4.54 7.35 13.56
C THR A 4 -5.87 7.44 12.81
N THR A 5 -5.81 7.22 11.50
CA THR A 5 -6.98 7.26 10.63
C THR A 5 -7.51 5.84 10.49
N ALA A 6 -8.78 5.62 10.85
CA ALA A 6 -9.43 4.32 10.73
C ALA A 6 -9.26 3.71 9.32
N ILE A 7 -9.17 2.39 9.21
CA ILE A 7 -9.05 1.66 7.93
C ILE A 7 -10.17 2.09 6.99
N ARG A 8 -11.39 2.26 7.52
CA ARG A 8 -12.57 2.67 6.73
C ARG A 8 -12.43 4.05 6.07
N ARG A 9 -11.58 4.93 6.60
CA ARG A 9 -11.28 6.24 6.01
C ARG A 9 -10.12 6.18 5.01
N SER A 10 -9.40 5.06 4.91
CA SER A 10 -8.36 4.88 3.91
C SER A 10 -8.96 4.87 2.51
N VAL A 11 -8.49 5.78 1.64
CA VAL A 11 -8.91 5.82 0.23
C VAL A 11 -8.59 4.51 -0.49
N ILE A 12 -7.51 3.84 -0.07
CA ILE A 12 -7.03 2.59 -0.64
C ILE A 12 -7.89 1.44 -0.12
N TYR A 13 -7.97 1.26 1.19
CA TYR A 13 -8.53 0.04 1.80
C TYR A 13 -10.04 0.07 2.04
N ARG A 14 -10.72 1.23 1.95
CA ARG A 14 -12.19 1.32 2.19
C ARG A 14 -13.02 0.36 1.34
N ASN A 15 -12.54 0.03 0.14
CA ASN A 15 -13.25 -0.84 -0.80
C ASN A 15 -13.08 -2.33 -0.49
N LEU A 16 -12.22 -2.71 0.46
CA LEU A 16 -12.03 -4.10 0.84
C LEU A 16 -13.16 -4.60 1.75
N TYR A 17 -13.80 -3.71 2.53
CA TYR A 17 -14.92 -4.10 3.39
C TYR A 17 -16.12 -4.69 2.61
N PRO A 18 -16.59 -4.07 1.50
CA PRO A 18 -17.57 -4.71 0.62
C PRO A 18 -17.14 -6.09 0.11
N GLU A 19 -15.86 -6.30 -0.21
CA GLU A 19 -15.36 -7.60 -0.67
C GLU A 19 -15.43 -8.65 0.46
N LEU A 20 -15.03 -8.27 1.67
CA LEU A 20 -15.19 -9.14 2.85
C LEU A 20 -16.65 -9.50 3.10
N LYS A 21 -17.57 -8.54 2.96
CA LYS A 21 -19.02 -8.80 3.09
C LYS A 21 -19.53 -9.79 2.04
N ALA A 22 -19.03 -9.71 0.82
CA ALA A 22 -19.43 -10.61 -0.25
C ALA A 22 -18.96 -12.06 -0.02
N ILE A 23 -17.80 -12.22 0.65
CA ILE A 23 -17.16 -13.53 0.85
C ILE A 23 -17.66 -14.20 2.15
N PHE A 24 -17.72 -13.45 3.25
CA PHE A 24 -17.99 -14.00 4.59
C PHE A 24 -19.39 -13.65 5.13
N GLY A 25 -20.15 -12.81 4.42
CA GLY A 25 -21.39 -12.26 4.92
C GLY A 25 -21.19 -11.02 5.81
N ALA A 26 -22.28 -10.30 6.08
CA ALA A 26 -22.23 -8.99 6.72
C ALA A 26 -21.73 -9.03 8.17
N GLU A 27 -22.16 -10.04 8.93
CA GLU A 27 -21.81 -10.18 10.34
C GLU A 27 -20.33 -10.50 10.51
N GLU A 28 -19.85 -11.54 9.83
CA GLU A 28 -18.47 -11.99 9.94
C GLU A 28 -17.49 -10.96 9.39
N ALA A 29 -17.81 -10.31 8.26
CA ALA A 29 -17.03 -9.18 7.75
C ALA A 29 -16.95 -8.03 8.76
N GLY A 30 -18.03 -7.75 9.50
CA GLY A 30 -18.04 -6.76 10.58
C GLY A 30 -17.12 -7.15 11.75
N CYS A 31 -17.05 -8.43 12.09
CA CYS A 31 -16.14 -8.94 13.11
C CYS A 31 -14.67 -8.86 12.66
N ILE A 32 -14.36 -9.29 11.43
CA ILE A 32 -13.02 -9.16 10.83
C ILE A 32 -12.59 -7.70 10.81
N TRP A 33 -13.47 -6.79 10.36
CA TRP A 33 -13.14 -5.38 10.25
C TRP A 33 -12.88 -4.71 11.59
N ARG A 34 -13.73 -4.95 12.60
CA ARG A 34 -13.52 -4.40 13.95
C ARG A 34 -12.21 -4.89 14.56
N TYR A 35 -11.89 -6.18 14.36
CA TYR A 35 -10.65 -6.73 14.86
C TYR A 35 -9.43 -6.15 14.12
N ALA A 36 -9.52 -5.95 12.80
CA ALA A 36 -8.50 -5.26 12.03
C ALA A 36 -8.30 -3.81 12.51
N GLU A 37 -9.37 -3.04 12.76
CA GLU A 37 -9.25 -1.67 13.30
C GLU A 37 -8.52 -1.66 14.66
N HIS A 38 -8.81 -2.63 15.54
CA HIS A 38 -8.07 -2.77 16.80
C HIS A 38 -6.58 -3.06 16.59
N ILE A 39 -6.25 -4.01 15.69
CA ILE A 39 -4.85 -4.31 15.35
C ILE A 39 -4.18 -3.07 14.73
N HIS A 40 -4.85 -2.36 13.85
CA HIS A 40 -4.34 -1.15 13.19
C HIS A 40 -4.00 -0.06 14.20
N GLN A 41 -4.87 0.20 15.18
CA GLN A 41 -4.57 1.12 16.28
C GLN A 41 -3.36 0.68 17.10
N HIS A 42 -3.25 -0.61 17.40
CA HIS A 42 -2.09 -1.15 18.12
C HIS A 42 -0.79 -1.00 17.31
N LEU A 43 -0.83 -1.24 15.99
CA LEU A 43 0.33 -1.06 15.11
C LEU A 43 0.81 0.39 15.09
N HIS A 44 -0.11 1.36 14.98
CA HIS A 44 0.23 2.79 15.08
C HIS A 44 0.86 3.13 16.43
N ALA A 45 0.22 2.73 17.54
CA ALA A 45 0.73 3.01 18.88
C ALA A 45 2.14 2.43 19.10
N LYS A 46 2.42 1.26 18.52
CA LYS A 46 3.69 0.55 18.70
C LYS A 46 4.81 1.01 17.76
N TYR A 47 4.48 1.36 16.51
CA TYR A 47 5.49 1.54 15.45
C TYR A 47 5.53 2.94 14.85
N ASP A 48 4.59 3.86 15.13
CA ASP A 48 4.59 5.22 14.53
C ASP A 48 5.87 6.00 14.82
N ALA A 49 6.39 5.90 16.05
CA ALA A 49 7.62 6.58 16.44
C ALA A 49 8.85 6.05 15.67
N ALA A 50 8.77 4.81 15.16
CA ALA A 50 9.83 4.15 14.39
C ALA A 50 9.56 4.18 12.87
N ASP A 51 8.56 4.94 12.41
CA ASP A 51 8.17 5.10 11.01
C ASP A 51 8.39 6.56 10.53
N PRO A 52 9.66 6.96 10.31
CA PRO A 52 10.01 8.32 9.90
C PRO A 52 9.47 8.69 8.51
N TYR A 53 9.17 7.70 7.67
CA TYR A 53 8.75 7.88 6.28
C TYR A 53 7.23 7.76 6.06
N ASP A 54 6.46 7.62 7.14
CA ASP A 54 4.99 7.47 7.06
C ASP A 54 4.52 6.26 6.23
N CYS A 55 5.34 5.20 6.22
CA CYS A 55 5.05 3.93 5.56
C CYS A 55 3.84 3.21 6.20
N GLY A 56 3.58 3.45 7.49
CA GLY A 56 2.50 2.87 8.27
C GLY A 56 1.12 3.11 7.67
N ARG A 57 0.92 4.24 6.97
CA ARG A 57 -0.34 4.54 6.28
C ARG A 57 -0.74 3.51 5.21
N TYR A 58 0.26 2.81 4.66
CA TYR A 58 0.08 1.76 3.67
C TYR A 58 0.17 0.37 4.28
N VAL A 59 1.17 0.15 5.13
CA VAL A 59 1.52 -1.18 5.65
C VAL A 59 0.57 -1.61 6.77
N PHE A 60 0.22 -0.73 7.71
CA PHE A 60 -0.57 -1.13 8.89
C PHE A 60 -1.99 -1.59 8.55
N PRO A 61 -2.75 -0.95 7.65
CA PRO A 61 -4.06 -1.45 7.28
C PRO A 61 -4.00 -2.83 6.63
N ALA A 62 -3.05 -3.07 5.72
CA ALA A 62 -2.86 -4.38 5.08
C ALA A 62 -2.49 -5.46 6.10
N ALA A 63 -1.51 -5.17 6.96
CA ALA A 63 -1.08 -6.06 8.03
C ALA A 63 -2.23 -6.38 8.99
N ALA A 64 -3.00 -5.38 9.39
CA ALA A 64 -4.12 -5.53 10.30
C ALA A 64 -5.23 -6.43 9.73
N ILE A 65 -5.58 -6.24 8.46
CA ILE A 65 -6.59 -7.07 7.79
C ILE A 65 -6.08 -8.49 7.60
N TYR A 66 -4.81 -8.66 7.20
CA TYR A 66 -4.18 -9.97 7.09
C TYR A 66 -4.23 -10.75 8.41
N LEU A 67 -3.77 -10.13 9.49
CA LEU A 67 -3.76 -10.75 10.82
C LEU A 67 -5.18 -11.04 11.32
N ALA A 68 -6.14 -10.16 11.05
CA ALA A 68 -7.54 -10.40 11.41
C ALA A 68 -8.13 -11.60 10.67
N LEU A 69 -7.85 -11.73 9.36
CA LEU A 69 -8.26 -12.88 8.57
C LEU A 69 -7.59 -14.16 9.07
N LYS A 70 -6.28 -14.16 9.31
CA LYS A 70 -5.58 -15.34 9.84
C LYS A 70 -6.08 -15.79 11.20
N LYS A 71 -6.55 -14.86 12.04
CA LYS A 71 -7.11 -15.20 13.35
C LYS A 71 -8.50 -15.85 13.26
N ARG A 72 -9.35 -15.35 12.36
CA ARG A 72 -10.76 -15.75 12.27
C ARG A 72 -11.03 -16.86 11.26
N HIS A 73 -10.26 -16.87 10.18
CA HIS A 73 -10.30 -17.86 9.10
C HIS A 73 -8.87 -18.30 8.74
N PRO A 74 -8.22 -19.13 9.58
CA PRO A 74 -6.82 -19.52 9.38
C PRO A 74 -6.57 -20.21 8.03
N ASP A 75 -7.54 -21.01 7.58
CA ASP A 75 -7.50 -21.77 6.32
C ASP A 75 -7.82 -20.94 5.07
N TYR A 76 -8.33 -19.71 5.26
CA TYR A 76 -8.64 -18.83 4.13
C TYR A 76 -7.37 -18.20 3.55
N ASP A 77 -7.32 -18.07 2.23
CA ASP A 77 -6.22 -17.40 1.52
C ASP A 77 -6.29 -15.88 1.66
N ALA A 78 -5.89 -15.40 2.84
CA ALA A 78 -5.83 -13.98 3.18
C ALA A 78 -4.84 -13.20 2.27
N LEU A 79 -3.74 -13.85 1.85
CA LEU A 79 -2.76 -13.22 0.96
C LEU A 79 -3.32 -13.09 -0.45
N GLY A 80 -3.97 -14.14 -0.98
CA GLY A 80 -4.64 -14.10 -2.27
C GLY A 80 -5.71 -13.01 -2.33
N LEU A 81 -6.48 -12.83 -1.26
CA LEU A 81 -7.45 -11.73 -1.16
C LEU A 81 -6.76 -10.35 -1.24
N LEU A 82 -5.72 -10.13 -0.43
CA LEU A 82 -5.01 -8.84 -0.41
C LEU A 82 -4.28 -8.56 -1.73
N ARG A 83 -3.71 -9.58 -2.37
CA ARG A 83 -3.10 -9.48 -3.70
C ARG A 83 -4.13 -9.13 -4.76
N SER A 84 -5.25 -9.86 -4.81
CA SER A 84 -6.37 -9.58 -5.71
C SER A 84 -6.90 -8.16 -5.55
N PHE A 85 -7.03 -7.71 -4.30
CA PHE A 85 -7.41 -6.34 -3.98
C PHE A 85 -6.38 -5.31 -4.47
N GLY A 86 -5.09 -5.59 -4.27
CA GLY A 86 -3.99 -4.78 -4.78
C GLY A 86 -4.03 -4.66 -6.30
N THR A 87 -4.23 -5.77 -7.02
CA THR A 87 -4.36 -5.80 -8.48
C THR A 87 -5.56 -4.97 -8.95
N LYS A 88 -6.75 -5.17 -8.37
CA LYS A 88 -7.94 -4.38 -8.72
C LYS A 88 -7.74 -2.88 -8.48
N THR A 89 -7.07 -2.53 -7.39
CA THR A 89 -6.75 -1.14 -7.06
C THR A 89 -5.75 -0.54 -8.04
N GLY A 90 -4.71 -1.30 -8.40
CA GLY A 90 -3.74 -0.94 -9.43
C GLY A 90 -4.38 -0.73 -10.80
N GLU A 91 -5.31 -1.60 -11.20
CA GLU A 91 -6.07 -1.44 -12.44
C GLU A 91 -6.95 -0.19 -12.46
N ARG A 92 -7.61 0.12 -11.34
CA ARG A 92 -8.37 1.38 -11.21
C ARG A 92 -7.45 2.58 -11.36
N MET A 93 -6.29 2.57 -10.70
CA MET A 93 -5.31 3.65 -10.82
C MET A 93 -4.78 3.76 -12.26
N ARG A 94 -4.51 2.64 -12.93
CA ARG A 94 -4.10 2.60 -14.34
C ARG A 94 -5.13 3.28 -15.24
N LYS A 95 -6.42 3.01 -15.03
CA LYS A 95 -7.51 3.65 -15.80
C LYS A 95 -7.56 5.17 -15.56
N LEU A 96 -7.37 5.61 -14.31
CA LEU A 96 -7.32 7.04 -13.97
C LEU A 96 -6.12 7.74 -14.61
N ILE A 97 -4.93 7.13 -14.52
CA ILE A 97 -3.72 7.65 -15.15
C ILE A 97 -3.89 7.69 -16.67
N HIS A 98 -4.48 6.65 -17.27
CA HIS A 98 -4.75 6.62 -18.70
C HIS A 98 -5.69 7.77 -19.12
N ALA A 99 -6.76 8.01 -18.38
CA ALA A 99 -7.68 9.13 -18.63
C ALA A 99 -7.01 10.51 -18.42
N ALA A 100 -6.12 10.64 -17.44
CA ALA A 100 -5.36 11.87 -17.25
C ALA A 100 -4.35 12.11 -18.38
N THR A 101 -3.70 11.04 -18.86
CA THR A 101 -2.69 11.08 -19.91
C THR A 101 -3.27 11.13 -21.33
N SER A 102 -4.58 10.92 -21.52
CA SER A 102 -5.23 11.14 -22.82
C SER A 102 -5.39 12.62 -23.19
N LEU A 103 -5.12 13.54 -22.26
CA LEU A 103 -5.05 14.97 -22.56
C LEU A 103 -3.78 15.27 -23.38
N PRO A 104 -3.87 15.97 -24.52
CA PRO A 104 -2.78 16.08 -25.50
C PRO A 104 -1.48 16.69 -24.95
N PHE A 105 -1.55 17.51 -23.89
CA PHE A 105 -0.39 18.17 -23.30
C PHE A 105 0.25 17.38 -22.14
N VAL A 106 -0.50 16.46 -21.50
CA VAL A 106 -0.06 15.76 -20.29
C VAL A 106 1.09 14.78 -20.55
N PRO A 107 1.10 13.96 -21.62
CA PRO A 107 2.22 13.10 -21.95
C PRO A 107 3.54 13.87 -22.15
N CYS A 108 3.47 15.04 -22.80
CA CYS A 108 4.64 15.88 -23.01
C CYS A 108 5.20 16.40 -21.68
N LEU A 109 4.33 16.83 -20.76
CA LEU A 109 4.73 17.26 -19.42
C LEU A 109 5.34 16.13 -18.59
N ILE A 110 4.75 14.93 -18.64
CA ILE A 110 5.30 13.76 -17.93
C ILE A 110 6.68 13.42 -18.48
N ARG A 111 6.85 13.36 -19.81
CA ARG A 111 8.15 13.08 -20.44
C ARG A 111 9.21 14.10 -20.01
N ARG A 112 8.89 15.40 -20.08
CA ARG A 112 9.82 16.46 -19.68
C ARG A 112 10.24 16.40 -18.21
N ASN A 113 9.42 15.79 -17.35
CA ASN A 113 9.69 15.67 -15.92
C ASN A 113 9.93 14.22 -15.47
N LEU A 114 10.11 13.27 -16.39
CA LEU A 114 10.13 11.84 -16.08
C LEU A 114 11.22 11.49 -15.06
N SER A 115 12.44 11.95 -15.34
CA SER A 115 13.59 11.82 -14.43
C SER A 115 13.26 12.38 -13.04
N ARG A 116 12.75 13.61 -12.96
CA ARG A 116 12.38 14.23 -11.67
C ARG A 116 11.31 13.45 -10.91
N ILE A 117 10.28 12.96 -11.60
CA ILE A 117 9.23 12.13 -11.00
C ILE A 117 9.83 10.84 -10.44
N MET A 118 10.64 10.13 -11.23
CA MET A 118 11.29 8.89 -10.82
C MET A 118 12.26 9.11 -9.66
N HIS A 119 13.03 10.20 -9.69
CA HIS A 119 13.93 10.58 -8.61
C HIS A 119 13.21 10.92 -7.33
N HIS A 120 12.04 11.55 -7.40
CA HIS A 120 11.26 11.83 -6.21
C HIS A 120 10.60 10.56 -5.67
N ALA A 121 9.98 9.75 -6.54
CA ALA A 121 9.25 8.54 -6.14
C ALA A 121 10.15 7.46 -5.50
N SER A 122 11.44 7.43 -5.85
CA SER A 122 12.42 6.49 -5.31
C SER A 122 13.49 7.16 -4.44
N SER A 123 13.20 8.35 -3.90
CA SER A 123 14.20 9.15 -3.18
C SER A 123 14.59 8.55 -1.83
N ALA A 124 15.80 8.88 -1.38
CA ALA A 124 16.23 8.61 -0.01
C ALA A 124 15.41 9.39 1.03
N GLU A 125 14.80 10.52 0.65
CA GLU A 125 13.87 11.27 1.50
C GLU A 125 12.64 10.45 1.88
N LEU A 126 12.21 9.56 0.98
CA LEU A 126 11.13 8.60 1.23
C LEU A 126 11.64 7.30 1.88
N GLY A 127 12.94 7.18 2.15
CA GLY A 127 13.57 6.02 2.81
C GLY A 127 14.04 4.93 1.86
N TYR A 128 13.96 5.14 0.55
CA TYR A 128 14.45 4.18 -0.42
C TYR A 128 15.97 4.26 -0.58
N THR A 129 16.62 3.10 -0.62
CA THR A 129 17.99 3.01 -1.14
C THR A 129 17.90 2.55 -2.58
N ARG A 130 18.53 3.27 -3.50
CA ARG A 130 18.45 2.97 -4.93
C ARG A 130 19.80 3.05 -5.62
N ARG A 131 19.89 2.38 -6.76
CA ARG A 131 20.93 2.58 -7.77
C ARG A 131 20.26 3.08 -9.05
N ILE A 132 20.71 4.22 -9.55
CA ILE A 132 20.24 4.74 -10.83
C ILE A 132 20.96 3.95 -11.93
N VAL A 133 20.20 3.32 -12.81
CA VAL A 133 20.72 2.50 -13.92
C VAL A 133 20.78 3.34 -15.20
N TYR A 134 19.71 4.09 -15.47
CA TYR A 134 19.63 5.03 -16.58
C TYR A 134 18.89 6.29 -16.13
N ASP A 135 19.38 7.45 -16.55
CA ASP A 135 18.71 8.73 -16.30
C ASP A 135 18.88 9.64 -17.51
N THR A 136 17.84 9.67 -18.33
CA THR A 136 17.73 10.46 -19.56
C THR A 136 16.33 11.09 -19.61
N ASN A 137 16.16 12.12 -20.44
CA ASN A 137 14.87 12.83 -20.57
C ASN A 137 13.73 11.93 -21.09
N ASP A 138 14.06 10.79 -21.68
CA ASP A 138 13.15 9.83 -22.31
C ASP A 138 13.11 8.47 -21.59
N ARG A 139 14.09 8.17 -20.73
CA ARG A 139 14.13 6.93 -19.95
C ARG A 139 14.78 7.16 -18.59
N ALA A 140 14.09 6.78 -17.52
CA ALA A 140 14.62 6.78 -16.17
C ALA A 140 14.41 5.40 -15.53
N GLU A 141 15.50 4.76 -15.14
CA GLU A 141 15.51 3.42 -14.55
C GLU A 141 16.30 3.43 -13.25
N VAL A 142 15.68 2.84 -12.22
CA VAL A 142 16.21 2.78 -10.87
C VAL A 142 16.02 1.38 -10.33
N ASP A 143 17.10 0.80 -9.82
CA ASP A 143 17.06 -0.41 -9.02
C ASP A 143 16.81 -0.01 -7.57
N ILE A 144 15.74 -0.53 -6.97
CA ILE A 144 15.46 -0.33 -5.55
C ILE A 144 16.19 -1.41 -4.75
N LEU A 145 17.22 -1.00 -3.99
CA LEU A 145 18.03 -1.87 -3.14
C LEU A 145 17.39 -2.07 -1.75
N SER A 146 16.72 -1.03 -1.24
CA SER A 146 15.92 -1.13 -0.01
C SER A 146 14.59 -0.39 -0.16
N CYS A 147 13.53 -1.01 0.36
CA CYS A 147 12.17 -0.50 0.35
C CYS A 147 11.67 -0.35 1.80
N PRO A 148 11.41 0.88 2.27
CA PRO A 148 11.01 1.13 3.65
C PRO A 148 9.64 0.52 4.00
N LEU A 149 8.76 0.34 3.01
CA LEU A 149 7.49 -0.39 3.17
C LEU A 149 7.74 -1.86 3.53
N TYR A 150 8.67 -2.52 2.83
CA TYR A 150 9.00 -3.92 3.07
C TYR A 150 9.76 -4.10 4.40
N ASP A 151 10.66 -3.18 4.72
CA ASP A 151 11.38 -3.18 6.00
C ASP A 151 10.42 -3.02 7.18
N LEU A 152 9.42 -2.14 7.06
CA LEU A 152 8.38 -1.98 8.07
C LEU A 152 7.52 -3.25 8.19
N ALA A 153 7.11 -3.86 7.09
CA ALA A 153 6.37 -5.13 7.10
C ALA A 153 7.15 -6.25 7.79
N LYS A 154 8.45 -6.34 7.54
CA LYS A 154 9.36 -7.28 8.21
C LYS A 154 9.44 -7.02 9.71
N LYS A 155 9.51 -5.75 10.15
CA LYS A 155 9.51 -5.38 11.58
C LYS A 155 8.20 -5.74 12.30
N ILE A 156 7.07 -5.69 11.61
CA ILE A 156 5.75 -6.08 12.16
C ILE A 156 5.62 -7.62 12.22
N GLY A 157 6.46 -8.36 11.50
CA GLY A 157 6.40 -9.81 11.41
C GLY A 157 5.43 -10.32 10.35
N VAL A 158 5.07 -9.49 9.36
CA VAL A 158 4.20 -9.86 8.23
C VAL A 158 4.84 -9.52 6.88
N PRO A 159 6.09 -9.95 6.60
CA PRO A 159 6.76 -9.62 5.34
C PRO A 159 6.01 -10.13 4.11
N GLU A 160 5.26 -11.21 4.22
CA GLU A 160 4.43 -11.80 3.16
C GLU A 160 3.30 -10.86 2.70
N ALA A 161 2.79 -9.99 3.57
CA ALA A 161 1.72 -9.04 3.23
C ALA A 161 2.19 -7.94 2.27
N CYS A 162 3.51 -7.74 2.15
CA CYS A 162 4.12 -6.76 1.24
C CYS A 162 4.96 -7.41 0.13
N ARG A 163 4.97 -8.75 0.03
CA ARG A 163 5.54 -9.47 -1.12
C ARG A 163 4.47 -9.64 -2.20
N THR A 164 4.48 -8.72 -3.16
CA THR A 164 3.86 -8.89 -4.48
C THR A 164 4.67 -9.85 -5.32
#